data_AF-A0AAW8P9N2-F1
#
_entry.id   AF-A0AAW8P9N2-F1
#
_cell.length_a   1.000
_cell.length_b   1.000
_cell.length_c   1.000
_cell.angle_alpha   90.00
_cell.angle_beta   90.00
_cell.angle_gamma   90.00
#
_symmetry.space_group_name_H-M   'P 1'
#
loop_
_entity.id
_entity.type
_entity.pdbx_description
1 polymer ?
#
loop_
_entity_poly.entity_id
_entity_poly.type
_entity_poly.pdbx_seq_one_letter_code
_entity_poly.pdbx_strand_id
1 'polypeptide(L)'
;MMVRHDGDDDDAHPLDEGGSTALPEEDERIARARKRTAAIIDDLHAALKNSGWQWHPDHIGEQVADEWYFGEYVQRAPIRRIHRGYLEPVLRVPLIERVPADVAYFLISLPGGNDYLDRDTDFGWHYHYLINRNTRTDVILCWDTRWTPSPAGGVRPIFVEKHGEGRYTTRGKPDRWGDTKRESMREACAPDLAAHPVTIFRCASDKSVPVWPRSAVLTPRPVPPNTVKRIGRKSK
;
A
#
# COMPACT_ATOMS: atom_id res chain seq x y z
N MET A 1 4.43 21.18 26.86
CA MET A 1 3.36 20.84 27.82
C MET A 1 3.38 19.33 27.96
N MET A 2 4.03 18.84 29.02
CA MET A 2 4.18 17.42 29.34
C MET A 2 2.93 16.95 30.06
N VAL A 3 2.32 15.86 29.59
CA VAL A 3 1.35 15.09 30.37
C VAL A 3 2.05 13.80 30.76
N ARG A 4 2.31 13.65 32.06
CA ARG A 4 2.75 12.40 32.67
C ARG A 4 1.55 11.44 32.64
N HIS A 5 1.75 10.26 32.08
CA HIS A 5 0.96 9.09 32.47
C HIS A 5 1.78 8.36 33.53
N ASP A 6 1.39 8.57 34.78
CA ASP A 6 1.66 7.62 35.85
C ASP A 6 0.81 6.37 35.54
N GLY A 7 1.48 5.24 35.40
CA GLY A 7 0.86 3.95 35.13
C GLY A 7 1.85 2.84 35.44
N ASP A 8 1.83 2.41 36.70
CA ASP A 8 2.32 1.14 37.25
C ASP A 8 3.55 0.53 36.57
N ASP A 9 4.72 0.89 37.09
CA ASP A 9 5.92 0.06 37.04
C ASP A 9 5.61 -1.22 37.86
N ASP A 10 5.13 -2.27 37.19
CA ASP A 10 5.20 -3.62 37.71
C ASP A 10 6.69 -3.99 37.82
N ASP A 11 7.22 -3.89 39.05
CA ASP A 11 8.57 -4.28 39.45
C ASP A 11 8.83 -5.76 39.12
N ALA A 12 9.26 -6.03 37.88
CA ALA A 12 9.63 -7.36 37.42
C ALA A 12 10.96 -7.79 38.06
N HIS A 13 10.87 -8.42 39.23
CA HIS A 13 12.03 -9.00 39.90
C HIS A 13 12.61 -10.18 39.11
N PRO A 14 13.93 -10.22 38.83
CA PRO A 14 14.56 -11.35 38.17
C PRO A 14 14.49 -12.59 39.06
N LEU A 15 13.95 -13.69 38.52
CA LEU A 15 13.94 -14.98 39.21
C LEU A 15 15.31 -15.65 39.11
N ASP A 16 15.83 -16.11 40.24
CA ASP A 16 17.09 -16.84 40.30
C ASP A 16 16.85 -18.34 40.03
N GLU A 17 17.81 -18.92 39.31
CA GLU A 17 18.01 -20.35 39.03
C GLU A 17 16.96 -21.14 38.22
N GLY A 18 17.34 -21.49 36.99
CA GLY A 18 17.28 -22.85 36.44
C GLY A 18 15.93 -23.52 36.13
N GLY A 19 14.80 -22.97 36.56
CA GLY A 19 13.48 -23.53 36.31
C GLY A 19 12.92 -23.17 34.93
N SER A 20 12.31 -24.14 34.23
CA SER A 20 11.42 -23.85 33.11
C SER A 20 10.19 -23.11 33.64
N THR A 21 10.26 -21.78 33.75
CA THR A 21 9.09 -20.97 34.04
C THR A 21 8.09 -21.11 32.89
N ALA A 22 6.88 -21.57 33.22
CA ALA A 22 5.78 -21.66 32.27
C ALA A 22 5.52 -20.28 31.66
N LEU A 23 5.11 -20.26 30.40
CA LEU A 23 4.60 -19.03 29.79
C LEU A 23 3.38 -18.56 30.60
N PRO A 24 3.18 -17.25 30.76
CA PRO A 24 1.98 -16.74 31.38
C PRO A 24 0.75 -17.28 30.65
N GLU A 25 -0.31 -17.59 31.41
CA GLU A 25 -1.60 -17.96 30.83
C GLU A 25 -2.07 -16.88 29.86
N GLU A 26 -2.83 -17.28 28.84
CA GLU A 26 -3.36 -16.34 27.86
C GLU A 26 -4.26 -15.31 28.56
N ASP A 27 -3.90 -14.03 28.42
CA ASP A 27 -4.72 -12.92 28.93
C ASP A 27 -6.13 -13.03 28.36
N GLU A 28 -7.16 -12.93 29.20
CA GLU A 28 -8.56 -12.97 28.78
C GLU A 28 -8.88 -11.97 27.64
N ARG A 29 -8.17 -10.84 27.58
CA ARG A 29 -8.27 -9.87 26.48
C ARG A 29 -7.88 -10.50 25.15
N ILE A 30 -6.82 -11.31 25.14
CA ILE A 30 -6.32 -12.03 23.98
C ILE A 30 -7.29 -13.15 23.62
N ALA A 31 -7.78 -13.91 24.60
CA ALA A 31 -8.80 -14.94 24.38
C ALA A 31 -10.09 -14.34 23.75
N ARG A 32 -10.55 -13.19 24.26
CA ARG A 32 -11.70 -12.45 23.69
C ARG A 32 -11.42 -11.95 22.27
N ALA A 33 -10.23 -11.40 22.03
CA ALA A 33 -9.83 -10.92 20.69
C ALA A 33 -9.79 -12.08 19.70
N ARG A 34 -9.15 -13.20 20.06
CA ARG A 34 -9.10 -14.45 19.29
C ARG A 34 -10.49 -14.93 18.91
N LYS A 35 -11.41 -15.05 19.89
CA LYS A 35 -12.79 -15.47 19.63
C LYS A 35 -13.52 -14.54 18.66
N ARG A 36 -13.36 -13.23 18.83
CA ARG A 36 -14.00 -12.23 17.96
C ARG A 36 -13.44 -12.27 16.54
N THR A 37 -12.13 -12.38 16.40
CA THR A 37 -11.46 -12.45 15.10
C THR A 37 -11.81 -13.76 14.37
N ALA A 38 -11.90 -14.88 15.08
CA ALA A 38 -12.34 -16.15 14.51
C ALA A 38 -13.75 -16.02 13.91
N ALA A 39 -14.70 -15.44 14.66
CA ALA A 39 -16.06 -15.20 14.15
C ALA A 39 -16.07 -14.33 12.88
N ILE A 40 -15.25 -13.27 12.84
CA ILE A 40 -15.14 -12.41 11.65
C ILE A 40 -14.58 -13.17 10.45
N ILE A 41 -13.57 -14.01 10.65
CA ILE A 41 -12.98 -14.83 9.58
C ILE A 41 -14.01 -15.84 9.07
N ASP A 42 -14.77 -16.47 9.95
CA ASP A 42 -15.82 -17.42 9.58
C ASP A 42 -16.96 -16.74 8.82
N ASP A 43 -17.42 -15.58 9.27
CA ASP A 43 -18.44 -14.78 8.59
C ASP A 43 -17.97 -14.36 7.19
N LEU A 44 -16.71 -13.92 7.09
CA LEU A 44 -16.10 -13.53 5.81
C LEU A 44 -15.96 -14.73 4.87
N HIS A 45 -15.49 -15.88 5.37
CA HIS A 45 -15.39 -17.11 4.59
C HIS A 45 -16.75 -17.56 4.06
N ALA A 46 -17.80 -17.51 4.89
CA ALA A 46 -19.16 -17.80 4.48
C ALA A 46 -19.68 -16.81 3.43
N ALA A 47 -19.41 -15.52 3.61
CA ALA A 47 -19.79 -14.48 2.66
C ALA A 47 -19.13 -14.68 1.29
N LEU A 48 -17.83 -14.99 1.25
CA LEU A 48 -17.09 -15.23 0.01
C LEU A 48 -17.63 -16.44 -0.76
N LYS A 49 -17.97 -17.52 -0.05
CA LYS A 49 -18.62 -18.70 -0.63
C LYS A 49 -19.98 -18.36 -1.21
N ASN A 50 -20.82 -17.64 -0.46
CA ASN A 50 -22.17 -17.29 -0.87
C ASN A 50 -22.19 -16.29 -2.04
N SER A 51 -21.18 -15.42 -2.15
CA SER A 51 -21.06 -14.49 -3.28
C SER A 51 -20.50 -15.14 -4.54
N GLY A 52 -20.06 -16.40 -4.49
CA GLY A 52 -19.36 -17.05 -5.59
C GLY A 52 -18.03 -16.37 -5.93
N TRP A 53 -17.39 -15.73 -4.93
CA TRP A 53 -16.12 -15.05 -5.14
C TRP A 53 -15.05 -16.10 -5.50
N GLN A 54 -14.31 -15.84 -6.57
CA GLN A 54 -13.22 -16.72 -7.02
C GLN A 54 -11.93 -15.92 -7.09
N TRP A 55 -10.88 -16.51 -6.53
CA TRP A 55 -9.53 -15.99 -6.66
C TRP A 55 -8.89 -16.44 -7.98
N HIS A 56 -8.18 -15.53 -8.65
CA HIS A 56 -7.40 -15.83 -9.85
C HIS A 56 -5.90 -15.87 -9.50
N PRO A 57 -5.20 -16.99 -9.77
CA PRO A 57 -3.79 -17.20 -9.40
C PRO A 57 -2.80 -16.18 -9.96
N ASP A 58 -3.17 -15.48 -11.02
CA ASP A 58 -2.27 -14.58 -11.77
C ASP A 58 -1.82 -13.33 -10.98
N HIS A 59 -2.31 -13.13 -9.75
CA HIS A 59 -2.13 -11.89 -8.97
C HIS A 59 -1.16 -11.99 -7.80
N ILE A 60 -0.75 -13.19 -7.38
CA ILE A 60 0.19 -13.38 -6.27
C ILE A 60 1.22 -14.40 -6.75
N GLY A 61 2.49 -14.01 -6.79
CA GLY A 61 3.55 -14.87 -7.30
C GLY A 61 3.59 -16.24 -6.61
N GLU A 62 4.18 -17.23 -7.28
CA GLU A 62 4.25 -18.68 -6.97
C GLU A 62 4.69 -19.10 -5.55
N GLN A 63 4.92 -18.17 -4.61
CA GLN A 63 5.24 -18.46 -3.22
C GLN A 63 4.09 -18.01 -2.31
N VAL A 64 2.98 -18.74 -2.37
CA VAL A 64 1.97 -18.66 -1.31
C VAL A 64 2.27 -19.80 -0.33
N ALA A 65 2.46 -19.44 0.94
CA ALA A 65 2.67 -20.42 2.01
C ALA A 65 1.45 -21.33 2.14
N ASP A 66 1.68 -22.62 2.38
CA ASP A 66 0.62 -23.64 2.55
C ASP A 66 -0.27 -23.37 3.79
N GLU A 67 0.19 -22.51 4.71
CA GLU A 67 -0.55 -22.15 5.93
C GLU A 67 -0.55 -20.63 6.13
N TRP A 68 -1.76 -20.05 6.23
CA TRP A 68 -1.97 -18.63 6.53
C TRP A 68 -2.38 -18.44 7.99
N TYR A 69 -1.79 -17.45 8.66
CA TYR A 69 -2.19 -17.00 9.98
C TYR A 69 -2.61 -15.52 9.97
N PHE A 70 -3.44 -15.11 10.94
CA PHE A 70 -3.88 -13.73 11.06
C PHE A 70 -3.60 -13.16 12.45
N GLY A 71 -2.96 -11.99 12.46
CA GLY A 71 -2.57 -11.28 13.68
C GLY A 71 -1.49 -12.01 14.48
N GLU A 72 -0.81 -11.28 15.36
CA GLU A 72 0.11 -11.85 16.34
C GLU A 72 -0.09 -11.16 17.69
N TYR A 73 0.12 -11.88 18.78
CA TYR A 73 0.31 -11.32 20.09
C TYR A 73 1.63 -11.84 20.68
N VAL A 74 2.15 -11.09 21.65
CA VAL A 74 3.44 -11.35 22.24
C VAL A 74 3.25 -11.80 23.69
N GLN A 75 3.76 -12.98 24.01
CA GLN A 75 3.92 -13.45 25.39
C GLN A 75 5.38 -13.26 25.79
N ARG A 76 5.59 -12.55 26.90
CA ARG A 76 6.91 -12.35 27.49
C ARG A 76 7.03 -13.25 28.71
N ALA A 77 8.03 -14.13 28.71
CA ALA A 77 8.36 -14.88 29.91
C ALA A 77 9.16 -13.99 30.87
N PRO A 78 9.21 -14.30 32.17
CA PRO A 78 10.03 -13.56 33.12
C PRO A 78 11.48 -13.44 32.68
N ILE A 79 12.07 -12.26 32.92
CA ILE A 79 13.48 -11.98 32.61
C ILE A 79 14.38 -12.92 33.43
N ARG A 80 15.34 -13.55 32.76
CA ARG A 80 16.31 -14.49 33.34
C ARG A 80 17.70 -13.86 33.34
N ARG A 81 18.44 -14.05 34.43
CA ARG A 81 19.86 -13.68 34.48
C ARG A 81 20.70 -14.69 33.69
N ILE A 82 21.59 -14.20 32.84
CA ILE A 82 22.59 -14.99 32.11
C ILE A 82 24.00 -14.52 32.48
N HIS A 83 25.04 -15.30 32.15
CA HIS A 83 26.43 -15.06 32.57
C HIS A 83 26.95 -13.63 32.28
N ARG A 84 26.41 -12.95 31.27
CA ARG A 84 26.79 -11.57 30.88
C ARG A 84 25.63 -10.58 30.75
N GLY A 85 24.49 -10.82 31.40
CA GLY A 85 23.36 -9.88 31.31
C GLY A 85 22.01 -10.53 31.64
N TYR A 86 20.98 -10.10 30.92
CA TYR A 86 19.60 -10.54 31.09
C TYR A 86 19.05 -11.03 29.75
N LEU A 87 18.22 -12.08 29.81
CA LEU A 87 17.48 -12.63 28.68
C LEU A 87 15.98 -12.53 28.98
N GLU A 88 15.23 -11.91 28.08
CA GLU A 88 13.77 -11.94 28.10
C GLU A 88 13.28 -12.84 26.96
N PRO A 89 12.78 -14.05 27.26
CA PRO A 89 12.18 -14.89 26.24
C PRO A 89 10.86 -14.30 25.75
N VAL A 90 10.73 -14.15 24.43
CA VAL A 90 9.56 -13.60 23.77
C VAL A 90 8.98 -14.64 22.81
N LEU A 91 7.73 -15.04 23.05
CA LEU A 91 6.97 -15.90 22.14
C LEU A 91 5.97 -15.04 21.36
N ARG A 92 6.01 -15.16 20.03
CA ARG A 92 4.99 -14.59 19.14
C ARG A 92 4.00 -15.70 18.79
N VAL A 93 2.74 -15.49 19.12
CA VAL A 93 1.67 -16.47 18.88
C VAL A 93 0.67 -15.85 17.90
N PRO A 94 0.27 -16.55 16.84
CA PRO A 94 -0.75 -16.04 15.94
C PRO A 94 -2.10 -15.94 16.66
N LEU A 95 -2.85 -14.87 16.35
CA LEU A 95 -4.20 -14.73 16.88
C LEU A 95 -5.11 -15.80 16.28
N ILE A 96 -4.94 -16.09 14.99
CA ILE A 96 -5.62 -17.17 14.27
C ILE A 96 -4.57 -18.00 13.55
N GLU A 97 -4.46 -19.27 13.91
CA GLU A 97 -3.44 -20.20 13.38
C GLU A 97 -3.70 -20.63 11.93
N ARG A 98 -4.97 -20.72 11.54
CA ARG A 98 -5.38 -21.22 10.22
C ARG A 98 -6.47 -20.33 9.63
N VAL A 99 -6.06 -19.48 8.71
CA VAL A 99 -6.95 -18.65 7.90
C VAL A 99 -7.27 -19.42 6.61
N PRO A 100 -8.55 -19.57 6.24
CA PRO A 100 -8.93 -20.11 4.94
C PRO A 100 -8.24 -19.36 3.81
N ALA A 101 -7.74 -20.09 2.81
CA ALA A 101 -6.93 -19.50 1.74
C ALA A 101 -7.70 -18.43 0.97
N ASP A 102 -8.98 -18.65 0.68
CA ASP A 102 -9.85 -17.68 0.02
C ASP A 102 -10.01 -16.38 0.84
N VAL A 103 -10.15 -16.47 2.16
CA VAL A 103 -10.15 -15.31 3.06
C VAL A 103 -8.81 -14.59 3.03
N ALA A 104 -7.70 -15.32 3.14
CA ALA A 104 -6.36 -14.74 3.08
C ALA A 104 -6.15 -14.01 1.74
N TYR A 105 -6.51 -14.66 0.63
CA TYR A 105 -6.46 -14.10 -0.71
C TYR A 105 -7.34 -12.87 -0.86
N PHE A 106 -8.56 -12.89 -0.32
CA PHE A 106 -9.44 -11.74 -0.35
C PHE A 106 -8.82 -10.56 0.41
N LEU A 107 -8.30 -10.77 1.61
CA LEU A 107 -7.70 -9.72 2.44
C LEU A 107 -6.48 -9.07 1.79
N ILE A 108 -5.61 -9.85 1.14
CA ILE A 108 -4.45 -9.32 0.41
C ILE A 108 -4.82 -8.76 -0.98
N SER A 109 -6.01 -9.08 -1.50
CA SER A 109 -6.54 -8.56 -2.76
C SER A 109 -7.41 -7.32 -2.59
N LEU A 110 -7.63 -6.84 -1.35
CA LEU A 110 -8.38 -5.61 -1.10
C LEU A 110 -7.74 -4.45 -1.88
N PRO A 111 -8.57 -3.56 -2.49
CA PRO A 111 -8.09 -2.34 -3.14
C PRO A 111 -7.11 -1.57 -2.24
N GLY A 112 -5.99 -1.13 -2.80
CA GLY A 112 -4.86 -0.52 -2.06
C GLY A 112 -3.80 -1.50 -1.54
N GLY A 113 -4.11 -2.79 -1.35
CA GLY A 113 -3.16 -3.78 -0.79
C GLY A 113 -2.03 -4.20 -1.74
N ASN A 114 -2.30 -4.19 -3.05
CA ASN A 114 -1.35 -4.58 -4.11
C ASN A 114 -1.05 -3.45 -5.11
N ASP A 115 -1.33 -2.21 -4.74
CA ASP A 115 -1.06 -1.07 -5.63
C ASP A 115 0.41 -0.67 -5.64
N TYR A 116 1.19 -1.15 -4.66
CA TYR A 116 2.64 -1.02 -4.52
C TYR A 116 3.20 0.17 -5.30
N LEU A 117 3.02 1.35 -4.72
CA LEU A 117 3.53 2.60 -5.24
C LEU A 117 4.71 3.04 -4.37
N ASP A 118 5.73 3.57 -5.03
CA ASP A 118 6.86 4.20 -4.37
C ASP A 118 6.94 5.66 -4.79
N ARG A 119 6.86 6.57 -3.82
CA ARG A 119 6.82 8.01 -4.07
C ARG A 119 8.24 8.54 -4.21
N ASP A 120 8.49 9.19 -5.33
CA ASP A 120 9.76 9.84 -5.66
C ASP A 120 9.57 11.36 -5.74
N THR A 121 10.53 12.10 -5.21
CA THR A 121 10.48 13.55 -5.04
C THR A 121 11.54 14.31 -5.83
N ASP A 122 12.48 13.62 -6.50
CA ASP A 122 13.66 14.23 -7.12
C ASP A 122 13.33 15.18 -8.29
N PHE A 123 12.21 14.95 -8.99
CA PHE A 123 11.78 15.73 -10.17
C PHE A 123 10.33 16.20 -10.07
N GLY A 124 9.95 16.66 -8.88
CA GLY A 124 8.56 16.83 -8.49
C GLY A 124 7.94 15.49 -8.11
N TRP A 125 6.91 15.53 -7.27
CA TRP A 125 6.33 14.32 -6.70
C TRP A 125 5.66 13.48 -7.79
N HIS A 126 6.04 12.21 -7.86
CA HIS A 126 5.47 11.21 -8.74
C HIS A 126 5.59 9.82 -8.11
N TYR A 127 4.91 8.85 -8.69
CA TYR A 127 4.81 7.50 -8.12
C TYR A 127 5.38 6.49 -9.09
N HIS A 128 6.37 5.71 -8.68
CA HIS A 128 6.79 4.53 -9.41
C HIS A 128 5.79 3.42 -9.14
N TYR A 129 5.37 2.72 -10.20
CA TYR A 129 4.58 1.51 -10.07
C TYR A 129 5.51 0.33 -9.79
N LEU A 130 5.17 -0.49 -8.80
CA LEU A 130 5.87 -1.71 -8.50
C LEU A 130 4.97 -2.91 -8.79
N ILE A 131 5.54 -3.93 -9.42
CA ILE A 131 4.80 -5.18 -9.70
C ILE A 131 4.66 -6.05 -8.43
N ASN A 132 5.55 -5.84 -7.46
CA ASN A 132 5.53 -6.39 -6.10
C ASN A 132 6.29 -5.42 -5.16
N ARG A 133 6.23 -5.60 -3.84
CA ARG A 133 6.82 -4.68 -2.85
C ARG A 133 8.25 -4.18 -3.11
N ASN A 134 9.07 -4.95 -3.82
CA ASN A 134 10.50 -4.66 -3.99
C ASN A 134 10.91 -4.39 -5.44
N THR A 135 9.98 -4.44 -6.40
CA THR A 135 10.32 -4.41 -7.84
C THR A 135 9.66 -3.23 -8.54
N ARG A 136 10.39 -2.10 -8.65
CA ARG A 136 10.00 -0.97 -9.50
C ARG A 136 9.93 -1.38 -10.97
N THR A 137 8.96 -0.82 -11.68
CA THR A 137 8.78 -1.01 -13.12
C THR A 137 9.22 0.24 -13.89
N ASP A 138 9.26 0.15 -15.22
CA ASP A 138 9.46 1.28 -16.15
C ASP A 138 8.26 2.24 -16.23
N VAL A 139 7.37 2.23 -15.24
CA VAL A 139 6.12 2.97 -15.24
C VAL A 139 6.04 3.89 -14.05
N ILE A 140 5.69 5.16 -14.30
CA ILE A 140 5.36 6.14 -13.28
C ILE A 140 3.93 6.66 -13.46
N LEU A 141 3.33 7.10 -12.36
CA LEU A 141 2.05 7.80 -12.32
C LEU A 141 2.28 9.26 -11.94
N CYS A 142 1.58 10.16 -12.62
CA CYS A 142 1.66 11.59 -12.42
C CYS A 142 0.28 12.24 -12.53
N TRP A 143 0.04 13.27 -11.71
CA TRP A 143 -1.18 14.06 -11.78
C TRP A 143 -1.13 15.00 -12.99
N ASP A 144 -2.30 15.31 -13.56
CA ASP A 144 -2.41 16.50 -14.40
C ASP A 144 -2.50 17.74 -13.49
N THR A 145 -1.38 18.41 -13.29
CA THR A 145 -1.30 19.60 -12.44
C THR A 145 -1.90 20.84 -13.08
N ARG A 146 -2.15 20.80 -14.40
CA ARG A 146 -2.80 21.89 -15.15
C ARG A 146 -4.32 21.81 -15.10
N TRP A 147 -4.86 20.65 -14.73
CA TRP A 147 -6.30 20.44 -14.67
C TRP A 147 -6.96 21.38 -13.66
N THR A 148 -8.08 21.97 -14.06
CA THR A 148 -8.93 22.79 -13.21
C THR A 148 -10.28 22.11 -13.00
N PRO A 149 -10.78 22.01 -11.76
CA PRO A 149 -12.07 21.39 -11.51
C PRO A 149 -13.18 22.15 -12.23
N SER A 150 -14.07 21.39 -12.88
CA SER A 150 -15.34 21.90 -13.40
C SER A 150 -16.23 22.36 -12.24
N PRO A 151 -17.08 23.38 -12.44
CA PRO A 151 -18.11 23.75 -11.46
C PRO A 151 -19.05 22.60 -11.09
N ALA A 152 -19.25 21.63 -12.00
CA ALA A 152 -20.04 20.42 -11.75
C ALA A 152 -19.33 19.38 -10.85
N GLY A 153 -18.14 19.69 -10.35
CA GLY A 153 -17.27 18.76 -9.66
C GLY A 153 -16.49 17.87 -10.65
N GLY A 154 -15.60 17.06 -10.10
CA GLY A 154 -14.79 16.11 -10.86
C GLY A 154 -13.57 15.65 -10.08
N VAL A 155 -13.08 14.46 -10.39
CA VAL A 155 -11.83 13.94 -9.83
C VAL A 155 -10.67 14.40 -10.70
N ARG A 156 -9.62 14.96 -10.08
CA ARG A 156 -8.38 15.29 -10.79
C ARG A 156 -7.82 14.00 -11.41
N PRO A 157 -7.56 13.96 -12.72
CA PRO A 157 -7.10 12.74 -13.35
C PRO A 157 -5.62 12.44 -13.06
N ILE A 158 -5.30 11.16 -12.98
CA ILE A 158 -3.93 10.66 -12.92
C ILE A 158 -3.59 9.93 -14.23
N PHE A 159 -2.35 10.07 -14.66
CA PHE A 159 -1.85 9.54 -15.93
C PHE A 159 -0.64 8.65 -15.69
N VAL A 160 -0.41 7.75 -16.62
CA VAL A 160 0.72 6.82 -16.63
C VAL A 160 1.71 7.22 -17.73
N GLU A 161 3.00 7.12 -17.42
CA GLU A 161 4.10 7.37 -18.33
C GLU A 161 5.12 6.27 -18.25
N LYS A 162 5.78 6.01 -19.39
CA LYS A 162 7.01 5.23 -19.38
C LYS A 162 8.15 6.08 -18.83
N HIS A 163 8.92 5.52 -17.91
CA HIS A 163 10.03 6.17 -17.25
C HIS A 163 11.27 5.26 -17.26
N GLY A 164 12.40 5.82 -17.66
CA GLY A 164 13.69 5.13 -17.61
C GLY A 164 13.81 3.96 -18.58
N GLU A 165 13.48 4.15 -19.87
CA GLU A 165 13.80 3.16 -20.91
C GLU A 165 15.31 2.84 -20.85
N GLY A 166 15.64 1.61 -20.42
CA GLY A 166 17.02 1.13 -20.24
C GLY A 166 17.60 1.19 -18.82
N ARG A 167 16.93 1.86 -17.86
CA ARG A 167 17.36 1.91 -16.44
C ARG A 167 16.68 0.85 -15.57
N TYR A 168 15.44 0.48 -15.91
CA TYR A 168 14.68 -0.55 -15.22
C TYR A 168 14.48 -1.76 -16.14
N THR A 169 14.76 -2.96 -15.63
CA THR A 169 14.65 -4.22 -16.40
C THR A 169 13.22 -4.76 -16.44
N THR A 170 12.35 -4.30 -15.52
CA THR A 170 11.00 -4.81 -15.36
C THR A 170 9.99 -3.89 -16.04
N ARG A 171 9.22 -4.44 -16.98
CA ARG A 171 8.21 -3.70 -17.72
C ARG A 171 6.84 -3.74 -17.03
N GLY A 172 6.30 -2.57 -16.69
CA GLY A 172 4.93 -2.40 -16.24
C GLY A 172 3.93 -2.60 -17.39
N LYS A 173 2.74 -3.12 -17.08
CA LYS A 173 1.68 -3.39 -18.07
C LYS A 173 0.37 -2.67 -17.70
N PRO A 174 0.35 -1.33 -17.60
CA PRO A 174 -0.84 -0.57 -17.22
C PRO A 174 -1.98 -0.72 -18.25
N ASP A 175 -1.67 -1.11 -19.48
CA ASP A 175 -2.63 -1.48 -20.52
C ASP A 175 -3.51 -2.67 -20.12
N ARG A 176 -3.02 -3.57 -19.26
CA ARG A 176 -3.77 -4.73 -18.75
C ARG A 176 -4.60 -4.41 -17.50
N TRP A 177 -4.48 -3.21 -16.93
CA TRP A 177 -5.29 -2.85 -15.77
C TRP A 177 -6.75 -2.64 -16.15
N GLY A 178 -7.64 -3.39 -15.52
CA GLY A 178 -9.07 -3.12 -15.50
C GLY A 178 -9.41 -1.85 -14.70
N ASP A 179 -10.67 -1.43 -14.79
CA ASP A 179 -11.13 -0.17 -14.19
C ASP A 179 -10.92 -0.13 -12.67
N THR A 180 -11.22 -1.23 -11.97
CA THR A 180 -10.99 -1.35 -10.51
C THR A 180 -9.53 -1.07 -10.13
N LYS A 181 -8.56 -1.63 -10.86
CA LYS A 181 -7.13 -1.42 -10.57
C LYS A 181 -6.72 0.03 -10.85
N ARG A 182 -7.25 0.63 -11.91
CA ARG A 182 -6.97 2.02 -12.29
C ARG A 182 -7.52 3.01 -11.28
N GLU A 183 -8.74 2.80 -10.82
CA GLU A 183 -9.36 3.58 -9.75
C GLU A 183 -8.57 3.43 -8.45
N SER A 184 -8.24 2.20 -8.06
CA SER A 184 -7.41 1.90 -6.88
C SER A 184 -6.05 2.62 -6.92
N MET A 185 -5.37 2.62 -8.07
CA MET A 185 -4.11 3.38 -8.26
C MET A 185 -4.28 4.88 -8.02
N ARG A 186 -5.39 5.46 -8.49
CA ARG A 186 -5.71 6.87 -8.26
C ARG A 186 -5.99 7.12 -6.79
N GLU A 187 -6.78 6.25 -6.15
CA GLU A 187 -7.13 6.36 -4.74
C GLU A 187 -5.91 6.26 -3.84
N ALA A 188 -4.98 5.35 -4.14
CA ALA A 188 -3.71 5.22 -3.41
C ALA A 188 -2.86 6.50 -3.46
N CYS A 189 -2.91 7.24 -4.56
CA CYS A 189 -2.19 8.52 -4.70
C CYS A 189 -2.96 9.72 -4.10
N ALA A 190 -4.28 9.63 -3.97
CA ALA A 190 -5.14 10.76 -3.65
C ALA A 190 -4.86 11.45 -2.29
N PRO A 191 -4.47 10.73 -1.21
CA PRO A 191 -4.13 11.36 0.07
C PRO A 191 -3.03 12.41 -0.04
N ASP A 192 -2.00 12.16 -0.84
CA ASP A 192 -0.92 13.13 -1.06
C ASP A 192 -1.45 14.40 -1.75
N LEU A 193 -2.30 14.24 -2.76
CA LEU A 193 -2.91 15.37 -3.48
C LEU A 193 -3.80 16.22 -2.55
N ALA A 194 -4.43 15.60 -1.55
CA ALA A 194 -5.22 16.31 -0.54
C ALA A 194 -4.33 17.02 0.51
N ALA A 195 -3.20 16.41 0.87
CA ALA A 195 -2.29 16.93 1.89
C ALA A 195 -1.33 18.01 1.37
N HIS A 196 -1.08 18.07 0.06
CA HIS A 196 -0.04 18.92 -0.52
C HIS A 196 -0.52 19.75 -1.71
N PRO A 197 0.06 20.94 -1.92
CA PRO A 197 -0.32 21.79 -3.05
C PRO A 197 0.05 21.14 -4.39
N VAL A 198 -0.84 21.22 -5.37
CA VAL A 198 -0.67 20.57 -6.70
C VAL A 198 0.64 20.96 -7.42
N THR A 199 1.23 22.10 -7.07
CA THR A 199 2.46 22.63 -7.69
C THR A 199 3.72 21.84 -7.36
N ILE A 200 3.73 21.00 -6.31
CA ILE A 200 4.90 20.17 -5.99
C ILE A 200 4.98 18.88 -6.82
N PHE A 201 3.86 18.52 -7.45
CA PHE A 201 3.77 17.28 -8.22
C PHE A 201 4.38 17.48 -9.61
N ARG A 202 5.04 16.43 -10.10
CA ARG A 202 5.45 16.36 -11.49
C ARG A 202 4.20 16.33 -12.36
N CYS A 203 4.09 17.27 -13.30
CA CYS A 203 3.00 17.25 -14.26
C CYS A 203 3.16 16.07 -15.22
N ALA A 204 2.06 15.38 -15.50
CA ALA A 204 2.01 14.36 -16.54
C ALA A 204 2.46 14.91 -17.91
N SER A 205 3.29 14.15 -18.63
CA SER A 205 3.82 14.54 -19.94
C SER A 205 2.81 14.36 -21.07
N ASP A 206 3.06 15.00 -22.20
CA ASP A 206 2.13 15.00 -23.35
C ASP A 206 2.02 13.63 -24.03
N LYS A 207 2.87 12.66 -23.66
CA LYS A 207 2.81 11.25 -24.10
C LYS A 207 2.14 10.32 -23.08
N SER A 208 1.66 10.87 -21.98
CA SER A 208 1.03 10.10 -20.91
C SER A 208 -0.34 9.57 -21.33
N VAL A 209 -0.76 8.47 -20.71
CA VAL A 209 -2.05 7.80 -20.97
C VAL A 209 -2.90 7.89 -19.71
N PRO A 210 -4.22 8.15 -19.80
CA PRO A 210 -5.06 8.24 -18.62
C PRO A 210 -5.08 6.91 -17.85
N VAL A 211 -4.92 7.00 -16.53
CA VAL A 211 -5.17 5.90 -15.59
C VAL A 211 -6.62 5.97 -15.18
N TRP A 212 -7.01 7.05 -14.50
CA TRP A 212 -8.36 7.29 -14.02
C TRP A 212 -8.69 8.78 -13.95
N PRO A 213 -9.88 9.23 -14.38
CA PRO A 213 -10.85 8.48 -15.18
C PRO A 213 -10.28 8.09 -16.55
N ARG A 214 -10.72 6.98 -17.15
CA ARG A 214 -10.18 6.51 -18.44
C ARG A 214 -10.47 7.43 -19.61
N SER A 215 -11.56 8.19 -19.52
CA SER A 215 -11.95 9.21 -20.50
C SER A 215 -11.21 10.53 -20.33
N ALA A 216 -10.31 10.65 -19.35
CA ALA A 216 -9.59 11.88 -19.10
C ALA A 216 -8.67 12.23 -20.28
N VAL A 217 -8.73 13.49 -20.68
CA VAL A 217 -7.81 14.08 -21.66
C VAL A 217 -6.86 14.99 -20.91
N LEU A 218 -5.56 14.85 -21.19
CA LEU A 218 -4.54 15.66 -20.55
C LEU A 218 -4.74 17.14 -20.91
N THR A 219 -4.75 18.01 -19.90
CA THR A 219 -4.93 19.45 -20.11
C THR A 219 -3.77 20.00 -20.94
N PRO A 220 -4.02 20.71 -22.07
CA PRO A 220 -2.96 21.24 -22.91
C PRO A 220 -2.03 22.21 -22.16
N ARG A 221 -0.76 22.29 -22.57
CA ARG A 221 0.13 23.35 -22.06
C ARG A 221 -0.38 24.72 -22.55
N PRO A 222 -0.31 25.77 -21.73
CA PRO A 222 -0.55 27.12 -22.22
C PRO A 222 0.39 27.39 -23.39
N VAL A 223 -0.16 27.68 -24.56
CA VAL A 223 0.64 28.08 -25.71
C VAL A 223 1.15 29.49 -25.41
N PRO A 224 2.47 29.75 -25.39
CA PRO A 224 2.96 31.11 -25.24
C PRO A 224 2.42 31.97 -26.38
N PRO A 225 2.00 33.21 -26.12
CA PRO A 225 1.41 34.07 -27.15
C PRO A 225 2.42 34.32 -28.29
N ASN A 226 2.16 33.65 -29.42
CA ASN A 226 2.72 33.84 -30.76
C ASN A 226 4.19 34.28 -30.90
N THR A 227 5.07 33.31 -31.16
CA THR A 227 6.16 33.54 -32.13
C THR A 227 5.52 33.59 -33.52
N VAL A 228 5.08 34.78 -33.95
CA VAL A 228 4.65 35.01 -35.32
C VAL A 228 5.81 34.62 -36.24
N LYS A 229 5.70 33.47 -36.91
CA LYS A 229 6.62 33.11 -38.00
C LYS A 229 6.46 34.19 -39.08
N ARG A 230 7.44 35.08 -39.18
CA ARG A 230 7.60 35.99 -40.33
C ARG A 230 7.60 35.12 -41.58
N ILE A 231 6.50 35.16 -42.32
CA ILE A 231 6.42 34.57 -43.65
C ILE A 231 7.42 35.34 -44.50
N GLY A 232 8.54 34.68 -44.82
CA GLY A 232 9.56 35.21 -45.72
C GLY A 232 8.94 35.40 -47.10
N ARG A 233 8.75 36.66 -47.49
CA ARG A 233 8.48 37.08 -48.86
C ARG A 233 9.62 36.53 -49.75
N LYS A 234 9.33 35.57 -50.62
CA LYS A 234 10.22 35.25 -51.73
C LYS A 234 10.17 36.42 -52.72
N SER A 235 11.28 37.14 -52.86
CA SER A 235 11.50 38.05 -53.96
C SER A 235 11.66 37.24 -55.26
N LYS A 236 11.09 37.78 -56.33
CA LYS A 236 11.16 37.30 -57.71
C LYS A 236 12.59 37.19 -58.21
#